data_AF-A0A3D0ZQ42-F1
#
_entry.id   AF-A0A3D0ZQ42-F1
#
_cell.length_a   1.000
_cell.length_b   1.000
_cell.length_c   1.000
_cell.angle_alpha   90.00
_cell.angle_beta   90.00
_cell.angle_gamma   90.00
#
_symmetry.space_group_name_H-M   'P 1'
#
loop_
_entity.id
_entity.type
_entity.pdbx_description
1 polymer ?
#
loop_
_entity_poly.entity_id
_entity_poly.type
_entity_poly.pdbx_seq_one_letter_code
_entity_poly.pdbx_strand_id
1 'polypeptide(L)'
;MSEIADLQQKIVSLSKRRGYVFPGSEIYGGLSNTYDFGPLGVLLLRNIKNSWWDFFVTRRANIQGLDTSILMSPKVWEASGHTSSFTDVLIDCRNCKNRTRADHLIEAYFEAKGEKKIVEGLPPEELSKIIEDNKIPCPKCGVHDWTKPRKFNLLFETNVGIVTDSQATVYLRGEIAQGMFVNFRNV
;
A
#
# COMPACT_ATOMS: atom_id res chain seq x y z
N MET A 1 10.40 1.92 -26.04
CA MET A 1 10.06 2.42 -24.69
C MET A 1 9.74 3.90 -24.82
N SER A 2 8.76 4.43 -24.08
CA SER A 2 8.46 5.87 -24.12
C SER A 2 9.65 6.68 -23.54
N GLU A 3 9.85 7.91 -24.01
CA GLU A 3 10.90 8.81 -23.52
C GLU A 3 10.82 9.02 -21.99
N ILE A 4 9.60 9.06 -21.45
CA ILE A 4 9.34 9.16 -20.01
C ILE A 4 9.90 7.93 -19.26
N ALA A 5 9.73 6.72 -19.81
CA ALA A 5 10.26 5.52 -19.19
C ALA A 5 11.80 5.50 -19.16
N ASP A 6 12.45 6.04 -20.20
CA ASP A 6 13.91 6.19 -20.24
C ASP A 6 14.42 7.19 -19.20
N LEU A 7 13.75 8.35 -19.07
CA LEU A 7 14.09 9.35 -18.04
C LEU A 7 13.92 8.80 -16.63
N GLN A 8 12.84 8.06 -16.35
CA GLN A 8 12.62 7.43 -15.06
C GLN A 8 13.74 6.43 -14.72
N GLN A 9 14.17 5.60 -15.69
CA GLN A 9 15.28 4.67 -15.50
C GLN A 9 16.60 5.41 -15.21
N LYS A 10 16.86 6.52 -15.90
CA LYS A 10 18.03 7.38 -15.63
C LYS A 10 18.02 7.92 -14.21
N ILE A 11 16.87 8.38 -13.71
CA ILE A 11 16.71 8.89 -12.33
C ILE A 11 16.95 7.77 -11.32
N VAL A 12 16.32 6.61 -11.49
CA VAL A 12 16.50 5.45 -10.60
C VAL A 12 17.98 5.04 -10.55
N SER A 13 18.63 4.98 -11.71
CA SER A 13 20.05 4.64 -11.82
C SER A 13 20.94 5.67 -11.12
N LEU A 14 20.66 6.97 -11.27
CA LEU A 14 21.39 8.03 -10.58
C LEU A 14 21.21 7.95 -9.06
N SER A 15 19.96 7.80 -8.59
CA SER A 15 19.63 7.70 -7.17
C SER A 15 20.37 6.56 -6.49
N LYS A 16 20.44 5.39 -7.14
CA LYS A 16 21.19 4.25 -6.63
C LYS A 16 22.70 4.52 -6.61
N ARG A 17 23.28 4.94 -7.74
CA ARG A 17 24.74 5.16 -7.86
C ARG A 17 25.27 6.26 -6.94
N ARG A 18 24.44 7.23 -6.58
CA ARG A 18 24.84 8.39 -5.76
C ARG A 18 24.44 8.27 -4.29
N GLY A 19 23.91 7.12 -3.86
CA GLY A 19 23.59 6.89 -2.46
C GLY A 19 22.39 7.69 -1.97
N TYR A 20 21.37 7.86 -2.81
CA TYR A 20 20.07 8.38 -2.39
C TYR A 20 19.17 7.25 -1.89
N VAL A 21 18.79 6.31 -2.76
CA VAL A 21 17.87 5.22 -2.44
C VAL A 21 18.27 3.97 -3.19
N PHE A 22 18.19 2.81 -2.54
CA PHE A 22 18.43 1.49 -3.13
C PHE A 22 17.45 0.44 -2.54
N PRO A 23 17.21 -0.69 -3.22
CA PRO A 23 16.32 -1.73 -2.73
C PRO A 23 16.72 -2.23 -1.34
N GLY A 24 15.72 -2.43 -0.46
CA GLY A 24 15.94 -3.02 0.85
C GLY A 24 16.40 -4.47 0.72
N SER A 25 17.34 -4.88 1.58
CA SER A 25 17.91 -6.25 1.57
C SER A 25 18.54 -6.66 0.23
N GLU A 26 19.13 -5.70 -0.50
CA GLU A 26 19.62 -5.91 -1.88
C GLU A 26 20.56 -7.12 -2.02
N ILE A 27 21.52 -7.30 -1.10
CA ILE A 27 22.50 -8.40 -1.16
C ILE A 27 21.87 -9.80 -0.95
N TYR A 28 20.63 -9.85 -0.46
CA TYR A 28 19.85 -11.07 -0.25
C TYR A 28 18.77 -11.27 -1.32
N GLY A 29 18.86 -10.57 -2.45
CA GLY A 29 17.88 -10.66 -3.55
C GLY A 29 16.78 -9.59 -3.49
N GLY A 30 16.84 -8.69 -2.50
CA GLY A 30 15.89 -7.61 -2.32
C GLY A 30 14.57 -8.06 -1.68
N LEU A 31 13.86 -7.11 -1.10
CA LEU A 31 12.48 -7.30 -0.64
C LEU A 31 11.58 -6.28 -1.34
N SER A 32 10.65 -6.78 -2.17
CA SER A 32 9.73 -5.94 -2.95
C SER A 32 9.05 -4.89 -2.08
N ASN A 33 8.95 -3.66 -2.60
CA ASN A 33 8.34 -2.51 -1.93
C ASN A 33 9.05 -2.03 -0.65
N THR A 34 10.30 -2.45 -0.41
CA THR A 34 11.16 -1.91 0.65
C THR A 34 12.40 -1.26 0.06
N TYR A 35 12.85 -0.16 0.66
CA TYR A 35 13.96 0.64 0.19
C TYR A 35 14.74 1.25 1.35
N ASP A 36 16.05 1.34 1.18
CA ASP A 36 16.96 1.95 2.14
C ASP A 36 17.48 3.29 1.59
N PHE A 37 17.58 4.29 2.47
CA PHE A 37 18.12 5.61 2.13
C PHE A 37 19.61 5.67 2.44
N GLY A 38 20.41 6.00 1.43
CA GLY A 38 21.86 6.17 1.58
C GLY A 38 22.26 7.51 2.19
N PRO A 39 23.57 7.84 2.26
CA PRO A 39 24.06 9.04 2.93
C PRO A 39 23.40 10.35 2.43
N LEU A 40 23.29 10.53 1.11
CA LEU A 40 22.63 11.72 0.54
C LEU A 40 21.11 11.66 0.68
N GLY A 41 20.54 10.45 0.59
CA GLY A 41 19.10 10.24 0.73
C GLY A 41 18.58 10.57 2.12
N VAL A 42 19.28 10.14 3.18
CA VAL A 42 18.91 10.44 4.57
C VAL A 42 18.97 11.95 4.84
N LEU A 43 19.99 12.65 4.32
CA LEU A 43 20.09 14.10 4.46
C LEU A 43 18.96 14.82 3.73
N LEU A 44 18.66 14.42 2.48
CA LEU A 44 17.54 14.98 1.73
C LEU A 44 16.20 14.74 2.46
N LEU A 45 15.96 13.52 2.93
CA LEU A 45 14.76 13.16 3.67
C LEU A 45 14.59 14.00 4.94
N ARG A 46 15.68 14.19 5.71
CA ARG A 46 15.68 15.04 6.90
C ARG A 46 15.39 16.50 6.55
N ASN A 47 16.01 17.04 5.51
CA ASN A 47 15.78 18.42 5.08
C ASN A 47 14.32 18.65 4.68
N ILE A 48 13.72 17.72 3.93
CA ILE A 48 12.31 17.80 3.55
C ILE A 48 11.41 17.73 4.79
N LYS A 49 11.64 16.77 5.70
CA LYS A 49 10.86 16.63 6.94
C LYS A 49 10.95 17.88 7.81
N ASN A 50 12.14 18.45 7.99
CA ASN A 50 12.35 19.65 8.78
C ASN A 50 11.68 20.87 8.13
N SER A 51 11.79 21.03 6.81
CA SER A 51 11.12 22.11 6.09
C SER A 51 9.60 22.02 6.20
N TRP A 52 9.04 20.80 6.11
CA TRP A 52 7.62 20.57 6.28
C TRP A 52 7.18 20.89 7.71
N TRP A 53 7.92 20.40 8.71
CA TRP A 53 7.62 20.62 10.12
C TRP A 53 7.66 22.11 10.49
N ASP A 54 8.69 22.82 10.04
CA ASP A 54 8.80 24.26 10.27
C ASP A 54 7.59 25.01 9.69
N PHE A 55 7.22 24.72 8.44
CA PHE A 55 6.13 25.39 7.77
C PHE A 55 4.75 25.07 8.36
N PHE A 56 4.45 23.78 8.59
CA PHE A 56 3.11 23.33 8.99
C PHE A 56 2.90 23.26 10.50
N VAL A 57 3.96 23.10 11.30
CA VAL A 57 3.86 22.96 12.75
C VAL A 57 4.44 24.18 13.44
N THR A 58 5.74 24.45 13.31
CA THR A 58 6.44 25.50 14.09
C THR A 58 5.88 26.90 13.84
N ARG A 59 5.57 27.25 12.59
CA ARG A 59 5.06 28.59 12.23
C ARG A 59 3.57 28.78 12.51
N ARG A 60 2.85 27.75 12.97
CA ARG A 60 1.40 27.80 13.15
C ARG A 60 1.03 27.60 14.61
N ALA A 61 0.44 28.63 15.23
CA ALA A 61 0.04 28.57 16.64
C ALA A 61 -1.05 27.52 16.95
N ASN A 62 -1.71 26.96 15.93
CA ASN A 62 -2.85 26.06 16.07
C ASN A 62 -2.57 24.62 15.61
N ILE A 63 -1.31 24.23 15.48
CA ILE A 63 -0.91 22.86 15.14
C ILE A 63 0.09 22.38 16.19
N GLN A 64 -0.16 21.21 16.78
CA GLN A 64 0.71 20.60 17.78
C GLN A 64 1.43 19.38 17.20
N GLY A 65 2.70 19.23 17.56
CA GLY A 65 3.49 18.06 17.21
C GLY A 65 3.13 16.87 18.08
N LEU A 66 2.95 15.70 17.47
CA LEU A 66 2.69 14.43 18.17
C LEU A 66 3.42 13.30 17.46
N ASP A 67 4.08 12.42 18.22
CA ASP A 67 4.64 11.16 17.72
C ASP A 67 3.99 10.01 18.48
N THR A 68 3.37 9.09 17.75
CA THR A 68 2.57 7.99 18.32
C THR A 68 3.17 6.64 17.97
N SER A 69 2.84 5.63 18.78
CA SER A 69 3.25 4.26 18.54
C SER A 69 2.82 3.75 17.16
N ILE A 70 3.63 2.88 16.57
CA ILE A 70 3.32 2.19 15.30
C ILE A 70 2.29 1.09 15.55
N LEU A 71 2.44 0.37 16.67
CA LEU A 71 1.50 -0.65 17.11
C LEU A 71 0.44 0.00 18.01
N MET A 72 -0.82 -0.28 17.71
CA MET A 72 -1.97 0.20 18.47
C MET A 72 -2.89 -0.97 18.79
N SER A 73 -3.75 -0.81 19.80
CA SER A 73 -4.78 -1.80 20.12
C SER A 73 -5.64 -2.10 18.87
N PRO A 74 -5.98 -3.38 18.58
CA PRO A 74 -6.86 -3.75 17.47
C PRO A 74 -8.19 -2.99 17.44
N LYS A 75 -8.71 -2.68 18.63
CA LYS A 75 -9.96 -1.93 18.81
C LYS A 75 -9.96 -0.56 18.12
N VAL A 76 -8.79 0.07 17.96
CA VAL A 76 -8.66 1.35 17.25
C VAL A 76 -8.96 1.16 15.75
N TRP A 77 -8.48 0.07 15.17
CA TRP A 77 -8.66 -0.25 13.76
C TRP A 77 -10.07 -0.79 13.46
N GLU A 78 -10.68 -1.48 14.43
CA GLU A 78 -12.09 -1.86 14.38
C GLU A 78 -13.01 -0.64 14.45
N ALA A 79 -12.79 0.25 15.44
CA ALA A 79 -13.61 1.44 15.63
C ALA A 79 -13.51 2.43 14.45
N SER A 80 -12.35 2.51 13.81
CA SER A 80 -12.15 3.32 12.61
C SER A 80 -12.62 2.64 11.32
N GLY A 81 -13.08 1.39 11.37
CA GLY A 81 -13.57 0.63 10.21
C GLY A 81 -12.47 0.08 9.30
N HIS A 82 -11.19 0.22 9.65
CA HIS A 82 -10.10 -0.27 8.82
C HIS A 82 -10.11 -1.81 8.69
N THR A 83 -10.45 -2.54 9.76
CA THR A 83 -10.51 -4.00 9.69
C THR A 83 -11.60 -4.54 8.78
N SER A 84 -12.66 -3.75 8.51
CA SER A 84 -13.77 -4.14 7.64
C SER A 84 -13.69 -3.58 6.21
N SER A 85 -13.10 -2.39 6.06
CA SER A 85 -13.21 -1.59 4.84
C SER A 85 -11.87 -1.25 4.19
N PHE A 86 -10.75 -1.37 4.91
CA PHE A 86 -9.41 -1.16 4.36
C PHE A 86 -8.92 -2.44 3.66
N THR A 87 -9.67 -2.88 2.67
CA THR A 87 -9.46 -4.14 1.97
C THR A 87 -9.44 -3.97 0.46
N ASP A 88 -8.46 -4.57 -0.20
CA ASP A 88 -8.47 -4.74 -1.65
C ASP A 88 -9.15 -6.06 -2.03
N VAL A 89 -9.88 -6.10 -3.14
CA VAL A 89 -10.41 -7.35 -3.69
C VAL A 89 -9.39 -7.94 -4.65
N LEU A 90 -8.76 -9.06 -4.25
CA LEU A 90 -7.72 -9.73 -5.02
C LEU A 90 -8.25 -10.98 -5.73
N ILE A 91 -7.71 -11.24 -6.91
CA ILE A 91 -7.98 -12.43 -7.72
C ILE A 91 -6.67 -13.01 -8.27
N ASP A 92 -6.57 -14.34 -8.37
CA ASP A 92 -5.38 -15.03 -8.87
C ASP A 92 -5.71 -15.84 -10.12
N CYS A 93 -4.83 -15.79 -11.13
CA CYS A 93 -4.93 -16.67 -12.28
C CYS A 93 -4.47 -18.08 -11.85
N ARG A 94 -5.33 -19.08 -12.01
CA ARG A 94 -5.00 -20.45 -11.61
C ARG A 94 -3.89 -21.06 -12.46
N ASN A 95 -3.77 -20.63 -13.71
CA ASN A 95 -2.76 -21.09 -14.66
C ASN A 95 -1.35 -20.53 -14.33
N CYS A 96 -1.18 -19.20 -14.32
CA CYS A 96 0.16 -18.58 -14.18
C CYS A 96 0.46 -18.02 -12.77
N LYS A 97 -0.46 -18.18 -11.82
CA LYS A 97 -0.38 -17.68 -10.42
C LYS A 97 -0.21 -16.17 -10.30
N ASN A 98 -0.49 -15.42 -11.37
CA ASN A 98 -0.49 -13.96 -11.31
C ASN A 98 -1.62 -13.47 -10.42
N ARG A 99 -1.27 -12.65 -9.43
CA ARG A 99 -2.21 -11.98 -8.54
C ARG A 99 -2.43 -10.55 -9.00
N THR A 100 -3.68 -10.11 -9.03
CA THR A 100 -4.04 -8.73 -9.35
C THR A 100 -5.21 -8.27 -8.49
N ARG A 101 -5.36 -6.95 -8.35
CA ARG A 101 -6.62 -6.38 -7.88
C ARG A 101 -7.68 -6.57 -8.95
N ALA A 102 -8.88 -6.98 -8.53
CA ALA A 102 -10.00 -7.29 -9.42
C ALA A 102 -10.55 -6.03 -10.09
N ASP A 103 -10.59 -4.90 -9.38
CA ASP A 103 -10.98 -3.61 -9.95
C ASP A 103 -10.03 -3.19 -11.07
N HIS A 104 -8.72 -3.11 -10.83
CA HIS A 104 -7.72 -2.73 -11.83
C HIS A 104 -7.77 -3.65 -13.06
N LEU A 105 -8.02 -4.95 -12.87
CA LEU A 105 -8.17 -5.90 -13.98
C LEU A 105 -9.36 -5.53 -14.87
N ILE A 106 -10.50 -5.21 -14.27
CA ILE A 106 -11.72 -4.82 -14.98
C ILE A 106 -11.52 -3.47 -15.67
N GLU A 107 -11.04 -2.46 -14.93
CA GLU A 107 -10.88 -1.10 -15.43
C GLU A 107 -9.90 -1.06 -16.61
N ALA A 108 -8.76 -1.75 -16.51
CA ALA A 108 -7.79 -1.84 -17.60
C ALA A 108 -8.36 -2.57 -18.83
N TYR A 109 -9.21 -3.57 -18.65
CA TYR A 109 -9.86 -4.28 -19.76
C TYR A 109 -10.84 -3.39 -20.53
N PHE A 110 -11.65 -2.60 -19.83
CA PHE A 110 -12.58 -1.66 -20.46
C PHE A 110 -11.83 -0.47 -21.07
N GLU A 111 -10.80 0.05 -20.40
CA GLU A 111 -9.98 1.14 -20.92
C GLU A 111 -9.28 0.75 -22.22
N ALA A 112 -8.78 -0.49 -22.33
CA ALA A 112 -8.21 -1.02 -23.56
C ALA A 112 -9.22 -1.10 -24.74
N LYS A 113 -10.52 -1.09 -24.44
CA LYS A 113 -11.61 -1.02 -25.43
C LYS A 113 -12.11 0.41 -25.68
N GLY A 114 -11.51 1.41 -25.02
CA GLY A 114 -11.94 2.81 -25.10
C GLY A 114 -13.12 3.16 -24.19
N GLU A 115 -13.47 2.30 -23.24
CA GLU A 115 -14.55 2.52 -22.28
C GLU A 115 -13.98 2.82 -20.90
N LYS A 116 -14.46 3.90 -20.25
CA LYS A 116 -14.12 4.18 -18.85
C LYS A 116 -15.18 3.57 -17.95
N LYS A 117 -14.82 2.51 -17.25
CA LYS A 117 -15.66 1.89 -16.22
C LYS A 117 -14.95 2.01 -14.89
N ILE A 118 -15.64 2.53 -13.87
CA ILE A 118 -15.12 2.61 -12.50
C ILE A 118 -15.83 1.52 -11.70
N VAL A 119 -15.07 0.61 -11.11
CA VAL A 119 -15.61 -0.51 -10.32
C VAL A 119 -14.99 -0.62 -8.93
N GLU A 120 -14.13 0.34 -8.57
CA GLU A 120 -13.58 0.45 -7.22
C GLU A 120 -14.71 0.52 -6.17
N GLY A 121 -14.58 -0.26 -5.10
CA GLY A 121 -15.55 -0.34 -4.01
C GLY A 121 -16.73 -1.30 -4.22
N LEU A 122 -16.89 -1.90 -5.42
CA LEU A 122 -17.92 -2.92 -5.63
C LEU A 122 -17.65 -4.20 -4.82
N PRO A 123 -18.71 -4.92 -4.40
CA PRO A 123 -18.56 -6.16 -3.65
C PRO A 123 -17.91 -7.25 -4.53
N PRO A 124 -17.15 -8.20 -3.93
CA PRO A 124 -16.47 -9.28 -4.66
C PRO A 124 -17.37 -10.06 -5.62
N GLU A 125 -18.64 -10.25 -5.27
CA GLU A 125 -19.62 -10.97 -6.06
C GLU A 125 -19.96 -10.25 -7.37
N GLU A 126 -20.07 -8.92 -7.34
CA GLU A 126 -20.32 -8.11 -8.53
C GLU A 126 -19.09 -8.04 -9.44
N LEU A 127 -17.91 -7.87 -8.85
CA LEU A 127 -16.64 -7.92 -9.59
C LEU A 127 -16.48 -9.29 -10.28
N SER A 128 -16.83 -10.38 -9.58
CA SER A 128 -16.77 -11.73 -10.15
C SER A 128 -17.73 -11.87 -11.34
N LYS A 129 -18.96 -11.35 -11.24
CA LYS A 129 -19.91 -11.35 -12.37
C LYS A 129 -19.36 -10.60 -13.57
N ILE A 130 -18.82 -9.39 -13.36
CA ILE A 130 -18.25 -8.58 -14.46
C ILE A 130 -17.11 -9.33 -15.17
N ILE A 131 -16.24 -10.00 -14.42
CA ILE A 131 -15.11 -10.76 -14.97
C ILE A 131 -15.59 -11.94 -15.81
N GLU A 132 -16.58 -12.69 -15.32
CA GLU A 132 -17.14 -13.87 -16.00
C GLU A 132 -17.96 -13.47 -17.25
N ASP A 133 -18.86 -12.49 -17.12
CA ASP A 133 -19.74 -12.03 -18.19
C ASP A 133 -18.95 -11.51 -19.40
N ASN A 134 -17.81 -10.86 -19.14
CA ASN A 134 -16.93 -10.30 -20.17
C ASN A 134 -15.78 -11.23 -20.55
N LYS A 135 -15.68 -12.42 -19.94
CA LYS A 135 -14.59 -13.39 -20.13
C LYS A 135 -13.21 -12.74 -20.09
N ILE A 136 -12.97 -11.89 -19.10
CA ILE A 136 -11.75 -11.06 -19.03
C ILE A 136 -10.51 -11.98 -18.90
N PRO A 137 -9.59 -11.99 -19.88
CA PRO A 137 -8.44 -12.88 -19.86
C PRO A 137 -7.36 -12.38 -18.89
N CYS A 138 -6.49 -13.28 -18.43
CA CYS A 138 -5.31 -12.88 -17.68
C CYS A 138 -4.37 -12.01 -18.54
N PRO A 139 -3.97 -10.80 -18.11
CA PRO A 139 -3.08 -9.94 -18.89
C PRO A 139 -1.68 -10.54 -19.06
N LYS A 140 -1.29 -11.52 -18.23
CA LYS A 140 0.03 -12.15 -18.26
C LYS A 140 0.11 -13.37 -19.18
N CYS A 141 -0.93 -14.21 -19.21
CA CYS A 141 -0.91 -15.47 -19.97
C CYS A 141 -2.08 -15.66 -20.95
N GLY A 142 -3.00 -14.70 -21.03
CA GLY A 142 -4.15 -14.73 -21.94
C GLY A 142 -5.27 -15.70 -21.55
N VAL A 143 -5.06 -16.58 -20.56
CA VAL A 143 -6.06 -17.56 -20.14
C VAL A 143 -7.10 -16.93 -19.21
N HIS A 144 -8.38 -17.22 -19.46
CA HIS A 144 -9.48 -16.91 -18.54
C HIS A 144 -9.69 -18.09 -17.60
N ASP A 145 -8.92 -18.14 -16.51
CA ASP A 145 -9.09 -19.11 -15.43
C ASP A 145 -8.67 -18.45 -14.11
N TRP A 146 -9.66 -17.95 -13.38
CA TRP A 146 -9.49 -17.14 -12.20
C TRP A 146 -10.00 -17.86 -10.95
N THR A 147 -9.41 -17.55 -9.80
CA THR A 147 -10.00 -17.87 -8.50
C THR A 147 -11.21 -16.99 -8.23
N LYS A 148 -12.03 -17.33 -7.21
CA LYS A 148 -13.03 -16.37 -6.72
C LYS A 148 -12.33 -15.12 -6.16
N PRO A 149 -12.84 -13.89 -6.44
CA PRO A 149 -12.33 -12.69 -5.80
C PRO A 149 -12.49 -12.78 -4.29
N ARG A 150 -11.50 -12.30 -3.53
CA ARG A 150 -11.52 -12.30 -2.07
C ARG A 150 -10.99 -10.98 -1.53
N LYS A 151 -11.59 -10.52 -0.42
CA LYS A 151 -11.09 -9.35 0.30
C LYS A 151 -9.75 -9.68 0.96
N PHE A 152 -8.81 -8.77 0.86
CA PHE A 152 -7.51 -8.83 1.50
C PHE A 152 -7.31 -7.56 2.31
N ASN A 153 -7.17 -7.70 3.63
CA ASN A 153 -6.91 -6.57 4.52
C ASN A 153 -5.51 -6.02 4.23
N LEU A 154 -5.43 -4.70 4.04
CA LEU A 154 -4.18 -4.01 3.75
C LEU A 154 -3.40 -3.67 5.03
N LEU A 155 -4.02 -3.79 6.21
CA LEU A 155 -3.30 -3.71 7.47
C LEU A 155 -2.33 -4.89 7.60
N PHE A 156 -1.08 -4.60 7.94
CA PHE A 156 -0.10 -5.64 8.23
C PHE A 156 -0.35 -6.19 9.64
N GLU A 157 -0.87 -7.41 9.71
CA GLU A 157 -1.10 -8.14 10.96
C GLU A 157 0.22 -8.67 11.53
N THR A 158 0.39 -8.55 12.85
CA THR A 158 1.50 -9.13 13.60
C THR A 158 1.03 -9.51 15.01
N ASN A 159 1.85 -10.23 15.76
CA ASN A 159 1.52 -10.68 17.11
C ASN A 159 2.43 -9.99 18.14
N VAL A 160 1.87 -9.62 19.29
CA VAL A 160 2.60 -9.08 20.45
C VAL A 160 2.37 -9.99 21.65
N GLY A 161 3.46 -10.40 22.30
CA GLY A 161 3.44 -11.30 23.44
C GLY A 161 4.56 -12.33 23.33
N ILE A 162 5.11 -12.73 24.48
CA ILE A 162 6.26 -13.66 24.55
C ILE A 162 5.78 -15.12 24.49
N VAL A 163 4.62 -15.41 25.07
CA VAL A 163 4.04 -16.75 25.11
C VAL A 163 3.26 -16.97 23.81
N THR A 164 3.73 -17.91 22.98
CA THR A 164 3.16 -18.24 21.66
C THR A 164 1.66 -18.51 21.70
N ASP A 165 1.16 -19.12 22.77
CA ASP A 165 -0.26 -19.52 22.87
C ASP A 165 -1.18 -18.41 23.39
N SER A 166 -0.63 -17.25 23.80
CA SER A 166 -1.40 -16.10 24.30
C SER A 166 -1.00 -14.78 23.68
N GLN A 167 -0.40 -14.81 22.48
CA GLN A 167 -0.07 -13.59 21.76
C GLN A 167 -1.34 -12.84 21.34
N ALA A 168 -1.33 -11.53 21.55
CA ALA A 168 -2.36 -10.65 21.04
C ALA A 168 -2.07 -10.30 19.58
N THR A 169 -3.04 -10.54 18.69
CA THR A 169 -3.01 -9.99 17.33
C THR A 169 -3.05 -8.46 17.41
N VAL A 170 -2.16 -7.80 16.69
CA VAL A 170 -2.09 -6.34 16.52
C VAL A 170 -1.76 -6.02 15.07
N TYR A 171 -1.82 -4.74 14.69
CA TYR A 171 -1.52 -4.30 13.34
C TYR A 171 -0.45 -3.22 13.34
N LEU A 172 0.42 -3.22 12.33
CA LEU A 172 1.14 -1.99 11.97
C LEU A 172 0.11 -0.98 11.48
N ARG A 173 0.23 0.26 11.96
CA ARG A 173 -0.70 1.33 11.57
C ARG A 173 -0.81 1.50 10.05
N GLY A 174 -2.04 1.50 9.53
CA GLY A 174 -2.32 1.79 8.11
C GLY A 174 -2.20 3.28 7.77
N GLU A 175 -2.28 4.15 8.78
CA GLU A 175 -2.15 5.61 8.69
C GLU A 175 -1.70 6.21 10.03
N ILE A 176 -1.41 7.51 10.06
CA ILE A 176 -1.00 8.22 11.29
C ILE A 176 -2.16 8.90 12.04
N ALA A 177 -3.32 9.11 11.39
CA ALA A 177 -4.41 9.94 11.93
C ALA A 177 -5.03 9.36 13.21
N GLN A 178 -5.18 8.04 13.29
CA GLN A 178 -5.71 7.38 14.49
C GLN A 178 -4.93 7.73 15.76
N GLY A 179 -3.62 7.94 15.65
CA GLY A 179 -2.78 8.38 16.76
C GLY A 179 -3.18 9.73 17.33
N MET A 180 -3.61 10.66 16.47
CA MET A 180 -4.13 11.96 16.89
C MET A 180 -5.50 11.82 17.57
N PHE A 181 -6.41 11.03 17.00
CA PHE A 181 -7.77 10.88 17.54
C PHE A 181 -7.79 10.28 18.95
N VAL A 182 -6.99 9.24 19.21
CA VAL A 182 -6.92 8.62 20.54
C VAL A 182 -6.27 9.52 21.59
N ASN A 183 -5.51 10.53 21.16
CA ASN A 183 -4.85 11.49 22.04
C ASN A 183 -5.55 12.85 22.10
N PHE A 184 -6.73 13.01 21.49
CA PHE A 184 -7.46 14.30 21.45
C PHE A 184 -7.75 14.90 22.83
N ARG A 185 -7.84 14.06 23.88
CA ARG A 185 -8.04 14.54 25.25
C ARG A 185 -6.72 14.85 25.98
N ASN A 186 -5.62 14.24 25.55
CA ASN A 186 -4.32 14.37 26.21
C ASN A 186 -3.57 15.63 25.79
N VAL A 187 -3.77 16.07 24.55
CA VAL A 187 -3.16 17.26 23.92
C VAL A 187 -4.24 18.29 23.66
#